data_AF-A0A7S0CFL7-F1
#
_entry.id   AF-A0A7S0CFL7-F1
#
_cell.length_a   1.000
_cell.length_b   1.000
_cell.length_c   1.000
_cell.angle_alpha   90.00
_cell.angle_beta   90.00
_cell.angle_gamma   90.00
#
_symmetry.space_group_name_H-M   'P 1'
#
loop_
_entity.id
_entity.type
_entity.pdbx_description
1 polymer ?
#
loop_
_entity_poly.entity_id
_entity_poly.type
_entity_poly.pdbx_seq_one_letter_code
_entity_poly.pdbx_strand_id
1 'polypeptide(L)'
;RKDREQQQKLDMKKKEEEKKRVAQREKEFEEKAAKERMEQLRRVQKEREQLERELKKRQKKEERERKEKEQREKEQRERDRELKELQEQVRQKREKLKGREELGWFERAFGERIDENKEKDEPPTSKKAVNGTITQGISSGLTTASSFISGVWESVSSGGTTTEEEEWLIVCPKTRLSPGEIVAVTKAGIDLLIVASKDGNRLYCIENSCPHLGTPLETGTLERRKMEKSASTSQKNAMGNIVDAAAAAASGTSFANNDGCEDCIVCPLHQTVFALENGESRGEWCPYPPIIGPLTGALKGRSNLPTFSIRTRGKNVEVKINSMLDDDMNNNIDPKKSK
;
A
#
# COMPACT_ATOMS: atom_id res chain seq x y z
N ARG A 1 54.61 89.29 18.12
CA ARG A 1 53.67 89.33 16.97
C ARG A 1 54.07 88.34 15.88
N LYS A 2 55.31 88.39 15.38
CA LYS A 2 55.85 87.43 14.38
C LYS A 2 55.73 85.96 14.81
N ASP A 3 56.04 85.63 16.07
CA ASP A 3 55.95 84.24 16.54
C ASP A 3 54.51 83.72 16.60
N ARG A 4 53.54 84.58 16.94
CA ARG A 4 52.11 84.23 16.89
C ARG A 4 51.64 83.98 15.46
N GLU A 5 52.10 84.77 14.49
CA GLU A 5 51.78 84.58 13.07
C GLU A 5 52.42 83.29 12.52
N GLN A 6 53.64 82.96 12.94
CA GLN A 6 54.29 81.69 12.59
C GLN A 6 53.55 80.49 13.20
N GLN A 7 53.16 80.57 14.47
CA GLN A 7 52.39 79.51 15.13
C GLN A 7 51.04 79.28 14.44
N GLN A 8 50.32 80.34 14.10
CA GLN A 8 49.05 80.25 13.36
C GLN A 8 49.20 79.57 12.00
N LYS A 9 50.27 79.88 11.25
CA LYS A 9 50.54 79.21 9.97
C LYS A 9 50.83 77.71 10.14
N LEU A 10 51.55 77.35 11.22
CA LEU A 10 51.88 75.97 11.54
C LEU A 10 50.65 75.16 11.94
N ASP A 11 49.75 75.75 12.74
CA ASP A 11 48.49 75.13 13.13
C ASP A 11 47.53 74.97 11.95
N MET A 12 47.47 75.95 11.04
CA MET A 12 46.68 75.85 9.80
C MET A 12 47.21 74.73 8.90
N LYS A 13 48.54 74.61 8.74
CA LYS A 13 49.16 73.53 7.97
C LYS A 13 48.87 72.16 8.57
N LYS A 14 48.96 72.02 9.90
CA LYS A 14 48.61 70.77 10.60
C LYS A 14 47.14 70.39 10.39
N LYS A 15 46.22 71.36 10.49
CA LYS A 15 44.78 71.13 10.22
C LYS A 15 44.53 70.69 8.78
N GLU A 16 45.24 71.28 7.81
CA GLU A 16 45.11 70.90 6.40
C GLU A 16 45.65 69.47 6.14
N GLU A 17 46.79 69.12 6.73
CA GLU A 17 47.36 67.77 6.67
C GLU A 17 46.44 66.74 7.34
N GLU A 18 45.86 67.06 8.50
CA GLU A 18 44.89 66.21 9.18
C GLU A 18 43.63 65.99 8.32
N LYS A 19 43.09 67.06 7.72
CA LYS A 19 41.94 66.98 6.81
C LYS A 19 42.23 66.09 5.60
N LYS A 20 43.44 66.18 5.02
CA LYS A 20 43.87 65.30 3.92
C LYS A 20 43.95 63.84 4.35
N ARG A 21 44.45 63.55 5.57
CA ARG A 21 44.51 62.18 6.11
C ARG A 21 43.14 61.59 6.38
N VAL A 22 42.20 62.39 6.89
CA VAL A 22 40.81 61.95 7.11
C VAL A 22 40.13 61.63 5.77
N ALA A 23 40.23 62.54 4.79
CA ALA A 23 39.66 62.32 3.46
C ALA A 23 40.25 61.08 2.76
N GLN A 24 41.56 60.83 2.93
CA GLN A 24 42.20 59.62 2.39
C GLN A 24 41.65 58.34 3.04
N ARG A 25 41.46 58.33 4.37
CA ARG A 25 40.89 57.18 5.09
C ARG A 25 39.44 56.92 4.71
N GLU A 26 38.65 57.97 4.50
CA GLU A 26 37.26 57.85 4.01
C GLU A 26 37.24 57.21 2.62
N LYS A 27 38.09 57.66 1.70
CA LYS A 27 38.20 57.08 0.37
C LYS A 27 38.63 55.61 0.39
N GLU A 28 39.61 55.25 1.22
CA GLU A 28 40.05 53.85 1.40
C GLU A 28 38.92 52.98 1.99
N PHE A 29 38.14 53.52 2.93
CA PHE A 29 36.98 52.84 3.50
C PHE A 29 35.87 52.62 2.47
N GLU A 30 35.56 53.63 1.66
CA GLU A 30 34.57 53.54 0.58
C GLU A 30 35.00 52.52 -0.49
N GLU A 31 36.27 52.50 -0.88
CA GLU A 31 36.80 51.53 -1.84
C GLU A 31 36.71 50.10 -1.29
N LYS A 32 37.03 49.90 -0.02
CA LYS A 32 36.90 48.60 0.65
C LYS A 32 35.43 48.16 0.70
N ALA A 33 34.51 49.06 1.07
CA ALA A 33 33.09 48.79 1.10
C ALA A 33 32.53 48.47 -0.31
N ALA A 34 33.00 49.16 -1.35
CA ALA A 34 32.62 48.88 -2.74
C ALA A 34 33.11 47.51 -3.21
N LYS A 35 34.34 47.13 -2.83
CA LYS A 35 34.90 45.81 -3.14
C LYS A 35 34.11 44.69 -2.46
N GLU A 36 33.75 44.88 -1.19
CA GLU A 36 32.93 43.92 -0.44
C GLU A 36 31.52 43.77 -1.04
N ARG A 37 30.87 44.88 -1.40
CA ARG A 37 29.57 44.84 -2.11
C ARG A 37 29.65 44.10 -3.44
N MET A 38 30.71 44.34 -4.23
CA MET A 38 30.91 43.61 -5.49
C MET A 38 31.14 42.11 -5.27
N GLU A 39 31.85 41.72 -4.21
CA GLU A 39 32.03 40.30 -3.87
C GLU A 39 30.70 39.66 -3.44
N GLN A 40 29.91 40.34 -2.63
CA GLN A 40 28.57 39.88 -2.24
C GLN A 40 27.67 39.68 -3.47
N LEU A 41 27.65 40.64 -4.41
CA LEU A 41 26.90 40.52 -5.65
C LEU A 41 27.34 39.31 -6.48
N ARG A 42 28.64 39.04 -6.56
CA ARG A 42 29.17 37.84 -7.26
C ARG A 42 28.72 36.54 -6.58
N ARG A 43 28.65 36.50 -5.25
CA ARG A 43 28.14 35.33 -4.51
C ARG A 43 26.66 35.09 -4.81
N VAL A 44 25.84 36.14 -4.73
CA VAL A 44 24.40 36.08 -5.04
C VAL A 44 24.16 35.64 -6.50
N GLN A 45 24.96 36.13 -7.45
CA GLN A 45 24.87 35.68 -8.84
C GLN A 45 25.18 34.19 -9.00
N LYS A 46 26.25 33.70 -8.36
CA LYS A 46 26.60 32.26 -8.38
C LYS A 46 25.52 31.39 -7.76
N GLU A 47 24.95 31.80 -6.63
CA GLU A 47 23.84 31.08 -5.98
C GLU A 47 22.61 31.04 -6.89
N ARG A 48 22.26 32.16 -7.53
CA ARG A 48 21.15 32.21 -8.50
C ARG A 48 21.37 31.26 -9.67
N GLU A 49 22.57 31.22 -10.24
CA GLU A 49 22.91 30.29 -11.33
C GLU A 49 22.84 28.83 -10.87
N GLN A 50 23.27 28.52 -9.66
CA GLN A 50 23.17 27.17 -9.09
C GLN A 50 21.72 26.75 -8.92
N LEU A 51 20.88 27.61 -8.33
CA LEU A 51 19.45 27.36 -8.19
C LEU A 51 18.76 27.15 -9.54
N GLU A 52 19.11 27.94 -10.55
CA GLU A 52 18.55 27.77 -11.89
C GLU A 52 18.94 26.42 -12.51
N ARG A 53 20.19 25.98 -12.32
CA ARG A 53 20.64 24.65 -12.77
C ARG A 53 19.93 23.52 -12.05
N GLU A 54 19.68 23.66 -10.75
CA GLU A 54 18.94 22.67 -9.97
C GLU A 54 17.47 22.60 -10.39
N LEU A 55 16.80 23.74 -10.60
CA LEU A 55 15.44 23.79 -11.11
C LEU A 55 15.34 23.12 -12.49
N LYS A 56 16.27 23.41 -13.41
CA LYS A 56 16.33 22.74 -14.72
C LYS A 56 16.52 21.23 -14.60
N LYS A 57 17.33 20.76 -13.63
CA LYS A 57 17.49 19.32 -13.36
C LYS A 57 16.21 18.68 -12.83
N ARG A 58 15.52 19.35 -11.88
CA ARG A 58 14.23 18.89 -11.33
C ARG A 58 13.16 18.79 -12.41
N GLN A 59 13.01 19.84 -13.23
CA GLN A 59 12.05 19.84 -14.34
C GLN A 59 12.31 18.71 -15.34
N LYS A 60 13.58 18.47 -15.73
CA LYS A 60 13.94 17.34 -16.60
C LYS A 60 13.64 15.99 -15.97
N LYS A 61 13.84 15.84 -14.65
CA LYS A 61 13.52 14.62 -13.92
C LYS A 61 12.02 14.37 -13.87
N GLU A 62 11.23 15.39 -13.51
CA GLU A 62 9.76 15.34 -13.51
C GLU A 62 9.19 15.01 -14.91
N GLU A 63 9.76 15.59 -15.97
CA GLU A 63 9.36 15.29 -17.34
C GLU A 63 9.63 13.83 -17.72
N ARG A 64 10.78 13.28 -17.29
CA ARG A 64 11.12 11.87 -17.50
C ARG A 64 10.17 10.94 -16.74
N GLU A 65 9.89 11.25 -15.48
CA GLU A 65 8.96 10.47 -14.65
C GLU A 65 7.54 10.53 -15.22
N ARG A 66 7.09 11.68 -15.74
CA ARG A 66 5.81 11.82 -16.43
C ARG A 66 5.73 10.95 -17.68
N LYS A 67 6.78 10.96 -18.52
CA LYS A 67 6.87 10.13 -19.72
C LYS A 67 6.86 8.63 -19.38
N GLU A 68 7.58 8.23 -18.33
CA GLU A 68 7.61 6.85 -17.86
C GLU A 68 6.25 6.41 -17.31
N LYS A 69 5.57 7.27 -16.54
CA LYS A 69 4.21 6.99 -16.05
C LYS A 69 3.21 6.83 -17.20
N GLU A 70 3.25 7.71 -18.20
CA GLU A 70 2.40 7.62 -19.39
C GLU A 70 2.66 6.33 -20.18
N GLN A 71 3.93 5.92 -20.31
CA GLN A 71 4.27 4.66 -20.95
C GLN A 71 3.74 3.45 -20.18
N ARG A 72 3.93 3.41 -18.85
CA ARG A 72 3.40 2.34 -18.00
C ARG A 72 1.87 2.25 -18.07
N GLU A 73 1.19 3.38 -18.15
CA GLU A 73 -0.28 3.42 -18.30
C GLU A 73 -0.71 2.88 -19.67
N LYS A 74 0.02 3.19 -20.76
CA LYS A 74 -0.23 2.60 -22.08
C LYS A 74 -0.04 1.09 -22.08
N GLU A 75 1.07 0.60 -21.50
CA GLU A 75 1.36 -0.83 -21.35
C GLU A 75 0.31 -1.56 -20.48
N GLN A 76 -0.19 -0.90 -19.44
CA GLN A 76 -1.27 -1.45 -18.61
C GLN A 76 -2.58 -1.54 -19.40
N ARG A 77 -2.95 -0.48 -20.14
CA ARG A 77 -4.15 -0.50 -20.99
C ARG A 77 -4.08 -1.56 -22.08
N GLU A 78 -2.89 -1.86 -22.61
CA GLU A 78 -2.69 -2.92 -23.59
C GLU A 78 -2.87 -4.31 -22.95
N ARG A 79 -2.24 -4.56 -21.80
CA ARG A 79 -2.45 -5.79 -21.02
C ARG A 79 -3.91 -6.01 -20.63
N ASP A 80 -4.63 -4.95 -20.26
CA ASP A 80 -6.05 -5.04 -19.93
C ASP A 80 -6.91 -5.39 -21.15
N ARG A 81 -6.52 -4.96 -22.37
CA ARG A 81 -7.19 -5.40 -23.61
C ARG A 81 -6.92 -6.87 -23.90
N GLU A 82 -5.66 -7.29 -23.82
CA GLU A 82 -5.28 -8.70 -24.01
C GLU A 82 -6.00 -9.63 -23.03
N LEU A 83 -6.11 -9.22 -21.76
CA LEU A 83 -6.82 -9.99 -20.73
C LEU A 83 -8.30 -10.13 -21.06
N LYS A 84 -8.95 -9.05 -21.53
CA LYS A 84 -10.36 -9.09 -21.98
C LYS A 84 -10.56 -10.01 -23.18
N GLU A 85 -9.66 -9.97 -24.16
CA GLU A 85 -9.71 -10.87 -25.32
C GLU A 85 -9.54 -12.33 -24.90
N LEU A 86 -8.61 -12.61 -23.97
CA LEU A 86 -8.40 -13.95 -23.43
C LEU A 86 -9.63 -14.46 -22.66
N GLN A 87 -10.24 -13.62 -21.82
CA GLN A 87 -11.48 -13.95 -21.10
C GLN A 87 -12.61 -14.30 -22.07
N GLU A 88 -12.77 -13.54 -23.15
CA GLU A 88 -13.76 -13.81 -24.17
C GLU A 88 -13.49 -15.13 -24.92
N GLN A 89 -12.23 -15.43 -25.24
CA GLN A 89 -11.85 -16.72 -25.84
C GLN A 89 -12.14 -17.90 -24.90
N VAL A 90 -11.86 -17.75 -23.60
CA VAL A 90 -12.18 -18.76 -22.57
C VAL A 90 -13.69 -18.95 -22.47
N ARG A 91 -14.47 -17.85 -22.46
CA ARG A 91 -15.94 -17.90 -22.46
C ARG A 91 -16.48 -18.68 -23.66
N GLN A 92 -16.01 -18.35 -24.88
CA GLN A 92 -16.41 -19.05 -26.10
C GLN A 92 -16.01 -20.53 -26.10
N LYS A 93 -14.82 -20.89 -25.59
CA LYS A 93 -14.41 -22.29 -25.43
C LYS A 93 -15.32 -23.03 -24.46
N ARG A 94 -15.69 -22.41 -23.33
CA ARG A 94 -16.59 -22.99 -22.34
C ARG A 94 -18.00 -23.22 -22.91
N GLU A 95 -18.52 -22.28 -23.70
CA GLU A 95 -19.80 -22.44 -24.41
C GLU A 95 -19.76 -23.59 -25.42
N LYS A 96 -18.67 -23.70 -26.22
CA LYS A 96 -18.47 -24.83 -27.15
C LYS A 96 -18.36 -26.18 -26.43
N LEU A 97 -17.70 -26.23 -25.28
CA LEU A 97 -17.60 -27.45 -24.46
C LEU A 97 -18.97 -27.86 -23.91
N LYS A 98 -19.76 -26.92 -23.37
CA LYS A 98 -21.13 -27.18 -22.92
C LYS A 98 -22.02 -27.74 -24.03
N GLY A 99 -21.96 -27.15 -25.23
CA GLY A 99 -22.71 -27.69 -26.39
C GLY A 99 -22.28 -29.10 -26.81
N ARG A 100 -20.99 -29.44 -26.65
CA ARG A 100 -20.47 -30.80 -26.95
C ARG A 100 -20.82 -31.82 -25.87
N GLU A 101 -20.88 -31.40 -24.60
CA GLU A 101 -21.37 -32.22 -23.49
C GLU A 101 -22.88 -32.47 -23.58
N GLU A 102 -23.67 -31.49 -23.99
CA GLU A 102 -25.11 -31.68 -24.25
C GLU A 102 -25.38 -32.64 -25.41
N LEU A 103 -24.60 -32.56 -26.51
CA LEU A 103 -24.66 -33.53 -27.61
C LEU A 103 -24.26 -34.94 -27.16
N GLY A 104 -23.17 -35.09 -26.39
CA GLY A 104 -22.72 -36.39 -25.87
C GLY A 104 -23.57 -36.95 -24.74
N TRP A 105 -24.36 -36.12 -24.05
CA TRP A 105 -25.42 -36.55 -23.14
C TRP A 105 -26.66 -37.01 -23.91
N PHE A 106 -27.05 -36.31 -24.99
CA PHE A 106 -28.16 -36.71 -25.86
C PHE A 106 -27.90 -38.04 -26.57
N GLU A 107 -26.67 -38.28 -27.05
CA GLU A 107 -26.26 -39.54 -27.69
C GLU A 107 -26.23 -40.72 -26.71
N ARG A 108 -25.91 -40.48 -25.43
CA ARG A 108 -25.96 -41.51 -24.37
C ARG A 108 -27.36 -41.71 -23.80
N ALA A 109 -28.20 -40.68 -23.77
CA ALA A 109 -29.56 -40.74 -23.24
C ALA A 109 -30.56 -41.34 -24.24
N PHE A 110 -30.29 -41.28 -25.54
CA PHE A 110 -31.15 -41.84 -26.59
C PHE A 110 -30.52 -43.00 -27.38
N GLY A 111 -29.27 -43.36 -27.10
CA GLY A 111 -28.54 -44.42 -27.80
C GLY A 111 -28.52 -45.77 -27.07
N GLU A 112 -29.67 -46.28 -26.61
CA GLU A 112 -29.76 -47.70 -26.21
C GLU A 112 -31.18 -48.26 -26.32
N ARG A 113 -31.52 -48.88 -27.47
CA ARG A 113 -32.24 -50.17 -27.55
C ARG A 113 -32.25 -50.72 -28.99
N ILE A 114 -32.16 -52.06 -29.10
CA ILE A 114 -32.32 -52.99 -30.25
C ILE A 114 -30.95 -53.45 -30.80
N ASP A 115 -30.50 -54.72 -30.74
CA ASP A 115 -31.21 -55.99 -30.57
C ASP A 115 -30.35 -57.12 -29.95
N GLU A 116 -31.05 -58.05 -29.31
CA GLU A 116 -30.59 -59.41 -28.96
C GLU A 116 -30.52 -60.34 -30.19
N ASN A 117 -29.70 -61.39 -30.04
CA ASN A 117 -29.50 -62.58 -30.87
C ASN A 117 -28.55 -62.46 -32.08
N LYS A 118 -27.36 -63.07 -31.97
CA LYS A 118 -27.12 -64.44 -32.49
C LYS A 118 -25.72 -65.00 -32.10
N GLU A 119 -25.73 -66.30 -31.85
CA GLU A 119 -24.64 -67.23 -31.56
C GLU A 119 -23.38 -67.19 -32.46
N LYS A 120 -22.27 -67.56 -31.79
CA LYS A 120 -21.20 -68.52 -32.19
C LYS A 120 -19.94 -68.06 -32.96
N ASP A 121 -18.82 -68.38 -32.30
CA ASP A 121 -17.53 -68.93 -32.77
C ASP A 121 -16.28 -68.03 -32.64
N GLU A 122 -15.33 -68.48 -31.79
CA GLU A 122 -13.93 -68.03 -31.71
C GLU A 122 -13.04 -68.75 -32.78
N PRO A 123 -11.70 -68.54 -32.80
CA PRO A 123 -10.89 -67.42 -33.29
C PRO A 123 -10.02 -67.95 -34.49
N PRO A 124 -8.84 -67.43 -34.95
CA PRO A 124 -8.00 -66.33 -34.46
C PRO A 124 -7.37 -65.45 -35.59
N THR A 125 -6.46 -64.56 -35.18
CA THR A 125 -5.23 -64.10 -35.90
C THR A 125 -5.20 -62.72 -36.59
N SER A 126 -4.22 -61.95 -36.12
CA SER A 126 -3.20 -61.23 -36.90
C SER A 126 -3.49 -59.86 -37.54
N LYS A 127 -2.66 -58.90 -37.10
CA LYS A 127 -1.91 -57.89 -37.90
C LYS A 127 -2.73 -56.89 -38.74
N LYS A 128 -2.59 -55.60 -38.41
CA LYS A 128 -1.77 -54.60 -39.14
C LYS A 128 -2.16 -53.17 -38.71
N ALA A 129 -1.31 -52.54 -37.90
CA ALA A 129 -1.24 -51.09 -37.83
C ALA A 129 -0.32 -50.63 -38.96
N VAL A 130 -0.86 -49.82 -39.88
CA VAL A 130 -0.13 -49.22 -41.01
C VAL A 130 -0.21 -47.70 -40.89
N ASN A 131 0.99 -47.14 -40.74
CA ASN A 131 1.55 -45.87 -41.24
C ASN A 131 0.89 -44.52 -40.95
N GLY A 132 1.76 -43.60 -40.52
CA GLY A 132 1.54 -42.16 -40.67
C GLY A 132 2.59 -41.26 -40.01
N THR A 133 3.88 -41.48 -40.25
CA THR A 133 4.99 -40.59 -39.86
C THR A 133 5.10 -39.41 -40.84
N ILE A 134 5.11 -38.16 -40.35
CA ILE A 134 5.83 -36.97 -40.91
C ILE A 134 6.11 -36.04 -39.71
N THR A 135 7.28 -35.97 -39.05
CA THR A 135 8.64 -35.45 -39.38
C THR A 135 8.77 -33.97 -39.78
N GLN A 136 9.61 -33.28 -38.98
CA GLN A 136 10.37 -32.04 -39.22
C GLN A 136 9.56 -30.72 -39.21
N GLY A 137 9.98 -29.64 -38.54
CA GLY A 137 11.23 -29.31 -37.87
C GLY A 137 11.55 -27.83 -38.12
N ILE A 138 11.95 -27.08 -37.10
CA ILE A 138 13.02 -26.07 -37.19
C ILE A 138 13.58 -25.82 -35.79
N SER A 139 14.89 -26.00 -35.70
CA SER A 139 15.76 -25.70 -34.59
C SER A 139 16.46 -24.35 -34.79
N SER A 140 17.16 -23.91 -33.74
CA SER A 140 18.15 -22.82 -33.63
C SER A 140 17.55 -21.51 -33.11
N GLY A 141 17.89 -20.97 -31.94
CA GLY A 141 18.90 -21.31 -30.94
C GLY A 141 19.39 -20.01 -30.30
N LEU A 142 19.28 -19.85 -28.98
CA LEU A 142 20.21 -19.10 -28.14
C LEU A 142 19.87 -19.31 -26.65
N THR A 143 20.95 -19.39 -25.88
CA THR A 143 21.10 -20.05 -24.59
C THR A 143 21.06 -19.08 -23.41
N THR A 144 20.70 -19.63 -22.23
CA THR A 144 21.14 -19.22 -20.88
C THR A 144 20.47 -17.99 -20.24
N ALA A 145 19.38 -18.23 -19.49
CA ALA A 145 19.19 -17.69 -18.13
C ALA A 145 17.99 -18.36 -17.43
N SER A 146 18.32 -19.25 -16.48
CA SER A 146 17.65 -19.43 -15.18
C SER A 146 16.14 -19.70 -15.13
N SER A 147 15.83 -20.99 -15.13
CA SER A 147 14.85 -21.70 -14.29
C SER A 147 14.17 -20.88 -13.17
N PHE A 148 13.05 -20.18 -13.42
CA PHE A 148 12.03 -19.83 -12.40
C PHE A 148 10.66 -19.46 -13.00
N ILE A 149 10.21 -20.14 -14.05
CA ILE A 149 8.81 -20.00 -14.52
C ILE A 149 8.24 -21.39 -14.78
N SER A 150 7.98 -22.11 -13.71
CA SER A 150 7.16 -23.32 -13.75
C SER A 150 6.26 -23.30 -12.52
N GLY A 151 4.95 -23.17 -12.76
CA GLY A 151 3.95 -23.47 -11.74
C GLY A 151 3.11 -22.30 -11.21
N VAL A 152 2.58 -21.42 -12.07
CA VAL A 152 1.33 -20.69 -11.75
C VAL A 152 0.55 -20.42 -13.03
N TRP A 153 0.04 -21.47 -13.69
CA TRP A 153 -1.01 -21.25 -14.72
C TRP A 153 -2.00 -22.42 -14.85
N GLU A 154 -2.27 -23.11 -13.75
CA GLU A 154 -3.25 -24.20 -13.71
C GLU A 154 -4.20 -24.03 -12.52
N SER A 155 -5.10 -23.04 -12.63
CA SER A 155 -6.42 -23.01 -11.95
C SER A 155 -7.24 -21.81 -12.40
N VAL A 156 -7.47 -21.67 -13.70
CA VAL A 156 -8.51 -20.77 -14.24
C VAL A 156 -9.38 -21.53 -15.24
N SER A 157 -9.87 -22.71 -14.84
CA SER A 157 -10.85 -23.47 -15.63
C SER A 157 -11.62 -24.48 -14.78
N SER A 158 -12.26 -24.01 -13.71
CA SER A 158 -13.35 -24.76 -13.08
C SER A 158 -14.49 -23.80 -12.83
N GLY A 159 -15.48 -23.85 -13.71
CA GLY A 159 -16.77 -23.24 -13.44
C GLY A 159 -17.50 -24.03 -12.37
N GLY A 160 -17.92 -23.35 -11.30
CA GLY A 160 -18.74 -23.90 -10.23
C GLY A 160 -19.34 -22.78 -9.40
N THR A 161 -20.60 -22.97 -9.03
CA THR A 161 -21.37 -22.37 -7.91
C THR A 161 -20.70 -21.32 -7.02
N THR A 162 -21.39 -20.20 -6.80
CA THR A 162 -21.08 -19.20 -5.76
C THR A 162 -21.12 -19.83 -4.37
N THR A 163 -19.96 -20.30 -3.93
CA THR A 163 -19.59 -20.43 -2.52
C THR A 163 -18.57 -19.34 -2.24
N GLU A 164 -18.78 -18.61 -1.15
CA GLU A 164 -17.83 -17.63 -0.60
C GLU A 164 -16.54 -18.35 -0.20
N GLU A 165 -15.65 -18.56 -1.17
CA GLU A 165 -14.34 -19.14 -0.90
C GLU A 165 -13.41 -18.03 -0.41
N GLU A 166 -13.04 -18.12 0.86
CA GLU A 166 -12.08 -17.25 1.50
C GLU A 166 -10.72 -17.31 0.78
N GLU A 167 -10.38 -16.28 0.01
CA GLU A 167 -9.15 -16.26 -0.78
C GLU A 167 -7.98 -15.63 -0.01
N TRP A 168 -6.85 -16.33 0.06
CA TRP A 168 -5.59 -15.82 0.60
C TRP A 168 -4.75 -15.23 -0.53
N LEU A 169 -4.58 -13.91 -0.52
CA LEU A 169 -3.86 -13.18 -1.55
C LEU A 169 -2.42 -12.87 -1.12
N ILE A 170 -1.47 -13.14 -2.01
CA ILE A 170 -0.07 -12.78 -1.79
C ILE A 170 0.10 -11.26 -1.92
N VAL A 171 0.50 -10.62 -0.81
CA VAL A 171 0.64 -9.15 -0.74
C VAL A 171 2.09 -8.70 -0.96
N CYS A 172 3.06 -9.32 -0.30
CA CYS A 172 4.48 -8.99 -0.44
C CYS A 172 5.41 -10.15 -0.03
N PRO A 173 6.68 -10.17 -0.47
CA PRO A 173 7.67 -11.12 0.05
C PRO A 173 8.04 -10.78 1.50
N LYS A 174 8.40 -11.79 2.30
CA LYS A 174 8.81 -11.61 3.71
C LYS A 174 10.03 -10.70 3.87
N THR A 175 10.93 -10.69 2.88
CA THR A 175 12.15 -9.87 2.88
C THR A 175 11.88 -8.36 2.81
N ARG A 176 10.64 -7.95 2.54
CA ARG A 176 10.23 -6.54 2.51
C ARG A 176 9.80 -6.01 3.89
N LEU A 177 9.77 -6.86 4.92
CA LEU A 177 9.34 -6.47 6.26
C LEU A 177 10.48 -6.65 7.26
N SER A 178 10.89 -5.55 7.85
CA SER A 178 11.75 -5.50 9.03
C SER A 178 10.91 -5.19 10.28
N PRO A 179 11.33 -5.58 11.49
CA PRO A 179 10.62 -5.20 12.71
C PRO A 179 10.38 -3.68 12.82
N GLY A 180 9.14 -3.27 13.07
CA GLY A 180 8.72 -1.86 13.13
C GLY A 180 8.51 -1.19 11.77
N GLU A 181 8.64 -1.92 10.66
CA GLU A 181 8.40 -1.42 9.31
C GLU A 181 6.90 -1.44 8.97
N ILE A 182 6.47 -0.45 8.19
CA ILE A 182 5.13 -0.34 7.63
C ILE A 182 5.25 -0.40 6.11
N VAL A 183 4.42 -1.22 5.47
CA VAL A 183 4.40 -1.38 4.01
C VAL A 183 2.97 -1.28 3.50
N ALA A 184 2.71 -0.22 2.73
CA ALA A 184 1.46 -0.08 1.99
C ALA A 184 1.47 -0.96 0.74
N VAL A 185 0.34 -1.65 0.51
CA VAL A 185 0.14 -2.55 -0.63
C VAL A 185 -1.31 -2.49 -1.08
N THR A 186 -1.54 -2.24 -2.36
CA THR A 186 -2.89 -2.34 -2.93
C THR A 186 -3.09 -3.72 -3.59
N LYS A 187 -4.13 -4.46 -3.16
CA LYS A 187 -4.54 -5.76 -3.75
C LYS A 187 -6.05 -5.86 -3.82
N ALA A 188 -6.56 -6.46 -4.91
CA ALA A 188 -8.00 -6.60 -5.16
C ALA A 188 -8.80 -5.28 -5.04
N GLY A 189 -8.16 -4.13 -5.32
CA GLY A 189 -8.78 -2.80 -5.19
C GLY A 189 -8.84 -2.25 -3.76
N ILE A 190 -8.37 -3.00 -2.76
CA ILE A 190 -8.29 -2.57 -1.36
C ILE A 190 -6.89 -2.05 -1.08
N ASP A 191 -6.79 -0.90 -0.42
CA ASP A 191 -5.52 -0.34 0.03
C ASP A 191 -5.18 -0.87 1.43
N LEU A 192 -4.21 -1.78 1.50
CA LEU A 192 -3.81 -2.47 2.71
C LEU A 192 -2.54 -1.87 3.29
N LEU A 193 -2.44 -1.88 4.61
CA LEU A 193 -1.27 -1.47 5.35
C LEU A 193 -0.77 -2.63 6.19
N ILE A 194 0.40 -3.17 5.82
CA ILE A 194 1.04 -4.26 6.55
C ILE A 194 1.99 -3.63 7.57
N VAL A 195 1.85 -4.01 8.83
CA VAL A 195 2.68 -3.51 9.92
C VAL A 195 3.40 -4.66 10.58
N ALA A 196 4.73 -4.59 10.63
CA ALA A 196 5.52 -5.48 11.47
C ALA A 196 5.67 -4.88 12.86
N SER A 197 5.31 -5.63 13.90
CA SER A 197 5.55 -5.21 15.28
C SER A 197 7.03 -4.86 15.49
N LYS A 198 7.32 -3.89 16.35
CA LYS A 198 8.70 -3.51 16.69
C LYS A 198 9.48 -4.67 17.30
N ASP A 199 8.79 -5.62 17.94
CA ASP A 199 9.42 -6.81 18.51
C ASP A 199 9.71 -7.89 17.46
N GLY A 200 9.23 -7.72 16.22
CA GLY A 200 9.41 -8.68 15.13
C GLY A 200 8.57 -9.97 15.26
N ASN A 201 7.77 -10.11 16.31
CA ASN A 201 7.04 -11.33 16.62
C ASN A 201 5.68 -11.43 15.92
N ARG A 202 5.12 -10.31 15.45
CA ARG A 202 3.76 -10.21 14.92
C ARG A 202 3.72 -9.38 13.66
N LEU A 203 2.82 -9.76 12.77
CA LEU A 203 2.41 -8.97 11.61
C LEU A 203 0.94 -8.61 11.77
N TYR A 204 0.60 -7.40 11.39
CA TYR A 204 -0.78 -6.91 11.35
C TYR A 204 -1.09 -6.45 9.93
N CYS A 205 -2.36 -6.54 9.54
CA CYS A 205 -2.85 -5.99 8.30
C CYS A 205 -4.12 -5.19 8.59
N ILE A 206 -4.11 -3.92 8.23
CA ILE A 206 -5.21 -2.98 8.42
C ILE A 206 -5.50 -2.27 7.10
N GLU A 207 -6.64 -1.59 6.99
CA GLU A 207 -6.87 -0.69 5.86
C GLU A 207 -5.92 0.52 5.94
N ASN A 208 -5.38 0.95 4.81
CA ASN A 208 -4.53 2.15 4.73
C ASN A 208 -5.35 3.46 4.70
N SER A 209 -6.66 3.40 4.94
CA SER A 209 -7.55 4.56 4.93
C SER A 209 -8.06 4.85 6.34
N CYS A 210 -7.75 6.03 6.86
CA CYS A 210 -8.21 6.40 8.20
C CYS A 210 -9.74 6.58 8.23
N PRO A 211 -10.48 5.99 9.19
CA PRO A 211 -11.93 6.02 9.21
C PRO A 211 -12.58 7.42 9.32
N HIS A 212 -11.83 8.45 9.75
CA HIS A 212 -12.34 9.83 9.77
C HIS A 212 -12.66 10.34 8.37
N LEU A 213 -11.62 10.51 7.54
CA LEU A 213 -11.72 11.21 6.24
C LEU A 213 -10.91 10.50 5.13
N GLY A 214 -10.47 9.26 5.36
CA GLY A 214 -9.66 8.50 4.40
C GLY A 214 -8.19 8.94 4.32
N THR A 215 -7.67 9.64 5.33
CA THR A 215 -6.24 10.01 5.36
C THR A 215 -5.36 8.75 5.34
N PRO A 216 -4.34 8.67 4.45
CA PRO A 216 -3.45 7.52 4.39
C PRO A 216 -2.72 7.27 5.70
N LEU A 217 -2.85 6.06 6.25
CA LEU A 217 -2.24 5.69 7.53
C LEU A 217 -0.77 5.29 7.40
N GLU A 218 -0.27 5.07 6.18
CA GLU A 218 1.16 4.78 5.90
C GLU A 218 2.13 5.85 6.39
N THR A 219 1.66 7.10 6.51
CA THR A 219 2.45 8.21 7.08
C THR A 219 2.22 8.42 8.58
N GLY A 220 1.40 7.56 9.20
CA GLY A 220 1.12 7.54 10.61
C GLY A 220 2.32 7.04 11.44
N THR A 221 2.22 7.22 12.76
CA THR A 221 3.27 6.80 13.70
C THR A 221 2.87 5.51 14.41
N LEU A 222 3.79 4.54 14.51
CA LEU A 222 3.60 3.34 15.33
C LEU A 222 3.96 3.61 16.79
N GLU A 223 2.99 3.45 17.65
CA GLU A 223 3.12 3.59 19.09
C GLU A 223 2.83 2.26 19.79
N ARG A 224 3.50 2.02 20.91
CA ARG A 224 3.19 0.90 21.80
C ARG A 224 2.52 1.47 23.03
N ARG A 225 1.26 1.09 23.28
CA ARG A 225 0.46 1.62 24.39
C ARG A 225 0.05 0.51 25.34
N LYS A 226 -0.23 0.86 26.60
CA LYS A 226 -0.85 -0.09 27.53
C LYS A 226 -2.24 -0.42 27.02
N MET A 227 -2.61 -1.69 27.05
CA MET A 227 -3.95 -2.09 26.67
C MET A 227 -4.98 -1.40 27.57
N GLU A 228 -5.87 -0.63 26.97
CA GLU A 228 -7.07 -0.18 27.67
C GLU A 228 -7.96 -1.41 27.84
N LYS A 229 -8.49 -1.65 29.05
CA LYS A 229 -9.57 -2.62 29.20
C LYS A 229 -10.67 -2.11 28.30
N SER A 230 -10.96 -2.84 27.21
CA SER A 230 -12.10 -2.54 26.37
C SER A 230 -13.28 -2.30 27.29
N ALA A 231 -14.05 -1.24 27.03
CA ALA A 231 -15.28 -0.99 27.74
C ALA A 231 -16.25 -2.12 27.41
N SER A 232 -16.03 -3.29 28.01
CA SER A 232 -16.93 -4.41 27.97
C SER A 232 -18.15 -3.94 28.72
N THR A 233 -19.23 -3.75 27.96
CA THR A 233 -20.56 -3.90 28.49
C THR A 233 -20.53 -5.19 29.30
N SER A 234 -20.59 -5.08 30.63
CA SER A 234 -20.76 -6.22 31.52
C SER A 234 -22.03 -6.94 31.08
N GLN A 235 -21.90 -7.98 30.26
CA GLN A 235 -23.00 -8.87 29.98
C GLN A 235 -23.26 -9.67 31.26
N LYS A 236 -24.17 -9.14 32.08
CA LYS A 236 -24.82 -9.91 33.13
C LYS A 236 -25.82 -10.82 32.44
N ASN A 237 -25.74 -12.12 32.69
CA ASN A 237 -26.80 -13.03 32.28
C ASN A 237 -28.07 -12.68 33.10
N ALA A 238 -29.25 -13.12 32.64
CA ALA A 238 -30.55 -12.82 33.27
C ALA A 238 -30.67 -13.21 34.76
N MET A 239 -29.70 -13.97 35.30
CA MET A 239 -29.60 -14.36 36.71
C MET A 239 -28.62 -13.52 37.55
N GLY A 240 -27.98 -12.49 37.00
CA GLY A 240 -27.16 -11.55 37.76
C GLY A 240 -25.77 -12.05 38.21
N ASN A 241 -25.35 -13.25 37.79
CA ASN A 241 -24.00 -13.75 38.09
C ASN A 241 -22.96 -13.14 37.14
N ILE A 242 -21.85 -12.69 37.73
CA ILE A 242 -20.62 -12.35 37.00
C ILE A 242 -20.03 -13.68 36.55
N VAL A 243 -20.15 -13.98 35.26
CA VAL A 243 -19.40 -15.09 34.68
C VAL A 243 -17.98 -14.59 34.46
N ASP A 244 -17.03 -15.07 35.26
CA ASP A 244 -15.62 -14.95 34.89
C ASP A 244 -15.46 -15.57 33.51
N ALA A 245 -14.83 -14.82 32.61
CA ALA A 245 -14.69 -15.09 31.18
C ALA A 245 -13.80 -16.32 30.87
N ALA A 246 -14.06 -17.46 31.50
CA ALA A 246 -13.41 -18.74 31.23
C ALA A 246 -14.03 -19.44 29.99
N ALA A 247 -15.21 -19.03 29.53
CA ALA A 247 -15.86 -19.60 28.35
C ALA A 247 -15.40 -18.97 27.02
N ALA A 248 -14.68 -17.84 27.05
CA ALA A 248 -14.00 -17.26 25.88
C ALA A 248 -12.64 -17.92 25.60
N ALA A 249 -12.26 -18.95 26.35
CA ALA A 249 -11.01 -19.69 26.18
C ALA A 249 -11.02 -20.70 25.01
N ALA A 250 -12.14 -20.84 24.27
CA ALA A 250 -12.26 -21.72 23.10
C ALA A 250 -12.05 -21.00 21.75
N SER A 251 -11.76 -19.69 21.75
CA SER A 251 -11.35 -18.93 20.56
C SER A 251 -10.05 -18.19 20.91
N GLY A 252 -8.93 -18.89 20.72
CA GLY A 252 -7.61 -18.51 21.23
C GLY A 252 -7.01 -17.26 20.59
N THR A 253 -7.41 -16.09 21.08
CA THR A 253 -6.81 -14.80 20.71
C THR A 253 -6.64 -13.90 21.93
N SER A 254 -5.93 -14.35 22.97
CA SER A 254 -5.35 -13.45 23.98
C SER A 254 -3.90 -13.15 23.58
N PHE A 255 -3.71 -12.05 22.86
CA PHE A 255 -2.47 -11.70 22.16
C PHE A 255 -1.68 -10.57 22.83
N ALA A 256 -1.84 -10.38 24.13
CA ALA A 256 -0.94 -9.53 24.88
C ALA A 256 0.50 -10.04 24.70
N ASN A 257 1.42 -9.15 24.35
CA ASN A 257 2.80 -9.38 24.72
C ASN A 257 2.84 -9.48 26.26
N ASN A 258 3.76 -10.25 26.84
CA ASN A 258 3.80 -10.50 28.31
C ASN A 258 3.97 -9.21 29.16
N ASP A 259 4.12 -8.05 28.52
CA ASP A 259 4.28 -6.72 29.10
C ASP A 259 2.97 -5.91 29.22
N GLY A 260 1.82 -6.46 28.79
CA GLY A 260 0.51 -5.79 28.87
C GLY A 260 0.35 -4.60 27.93
N CYS A 261 1.19 -4.51 26.90
CA CYS A 261 1.12 -3.47 25.89
C CYS A 261 0.65 -4.04 24.53
N GLU A 262 0.04 -3.18 23.72
CA GLU A 262 -0.38 -3.46 22.35
C GLU A 262 0.27 -2.46 21.37
N ASP A 263 0.40 -2.88 20.11
CA ASP A 263 0.88 -2.03 19.03
C ASP A 263 -0.30 -1.26 18.42
N CYS A 264 -0.13 0.05 18.29
CA CYS A 264 -1.12 0.98 17.77
C CYS A 264 -0.55 1.81 16.62
N ILE A 265 -1.44 2.29 15.75
CA ILE A 265 -1.13 3.28 14.72
C ILE A 265 -1.86 4.60 15.00
N VAL A 266 -1.14 5.70 14.87
CA VAL A 266 -1.68 7.05 15.07
C VAL A 266 -1.94 7.70 13.73
N CYS A 267 -3.18 8.17 13.52
CA CYS A 267 -3.55 8.94 12.35
C CYS A 267 -2.72 10.24 12.30
N PRO A 268 -2.03 10.54 11.17
CA PRO A 268 -1.18 11.71 11.07
C PRO A 268 -1.96 13.05 11.09
N LEU A 269 -3.24 13.03 10.73
CA LEU A 269 -4.07 14.23 10.66
C LEU A 269 -4.83 14.50 11.96
N HIS A 270 -5.63 13.55 12.43
CA HIS A 270 -6.53 13.76 13.57
C HIS A 270 -5.98 13.24 14.90
N GLN A 271 -4.82 12.56 14.88
CA GLN A 271 -4.15 11.97 16.04
C GLN A 271 -4.97 10.93 16.82
N THR A 272 -6.07 10.44 16.25
CA THR A 272 -6.76 9.24 16.76
C THR A 272 -5.85 8.03 16.63
N VAL A 273 -5.90 7.18 17.64
CA VAL A 273 -5.04 6.01 17.77
C VAL A 273 -5.86 4.76 17.59
N PHE A 274 -5.39 3.84 16.75
CA PHE A 274 -6.08 2.58 16.46
C PHE A 274 -5.20 1.41 16.90
N ALA A 275 -5.76 0.46 17.63
CA ALA A 275 -5.10 -0.80 17.95
C ALA A 275 -4.95 -1.64 16.67
N LEU A 276 -3.76 -2.17 16.40
CA LEU A 276 -3.50 -2.91 15.17
C LEU A 276 -4.17 -4.29 15.12
N GLU A 277 -4.46 -4.87 16.28
CA GLU A 277 -5.05 -6.20 16.40
C GLU A 277 -6.52 -6.22 15.98
N ASN A 278 -7.32 -5.29 16.52
CA ASN A 278 -8.78 -5.28 16.35
C ASN A 278 -9.32 -4.00 15.71
N GLY A 279 -8.46 -3.01 15.45
CA GLY A 279 -8.84 -1.77 14.81
C GLY A 279 -9.58 -0.77 15.70
N GLU A 280 -9.77 -1.07 17.00
CA GLU A 280 -10.50 -0.18 17.90
C GLU A 280 -9.73 1.12 18.15
N SER A 281 -10.47 2.24 18.21
CA SER A 281 -9.88 3.51 18.62
C SER A 281 -9.53 3.49 20.11
N ARG A 282 -8.30 3.86 20.47
CA ARG A 282 -7.83 4.04 21.85
C ARG A 282 -7.85 5.51 22.25
N GLY A 283 -8.31 5.80 23.46
CA GLY A 283 -8.39 7.15 23.99
C GLY A 283 -9.42 8.05 23.29
N GLU A 284 -9.03 9.31 23.07
CA GLU A 284 -9.91 10.34 22.49
C GLU A 284 -10.05 10.19 20.97
N TRP A 285 -11.27 10.39 20.48
CA TRP A 285 -11.58 10.40 19.04
C TRP A 285 -11.41 11.82 18.50
N CYS A 286 -10.58 11.98 17.45
CA CYS A 286 -10.24 13.27 16.84
C CYS A 286 -9.69 14.33 17.82
N PRO A 287 -8.62 14.06 18.59
CA PRO A 287 -8.03 15.06 19.48
C PRO A 287 -7.44 16.29 18.75
N TYR A 288 -7.10 16.16 17.46
CA TYR A 288 -6.56 17.26 16.64
C TYR A 288 -7.50 17.58 15.46
N PRO A 289 -7.66 18.87 15.07
CA PRO A 289 -7.01 20.08 15.59
C PRO A 289 -7.56 20.59 16.94
N PRO A 290 -6.73 21.22 17.80
CA PRO A 290 -7.14 21.67 19.12
C PRO A 290 -8.32 22.64 19.04
N ILE A 291 -9.19 22.65 20.05
CA ILE A 291 -10.44 23.47 20.15
C ILE A 291 -11.60 22.91 19.33
N ILE A 292 -11.39 22.50 18.08
CA ILE A 292 -12.45 22.00 17.20
C ILE A 292 -12.52 20.47 17.08
N GLY A 293 -11.46 19.76 17.47
CA GLY A 293 -11.33 18.30 17.40
C GLY A 293 -12.51 17.54 18.03
N PRO A 294 -12.86 17.79 19.31
CA PRO A 294 -13.99 17.11 19.96
C PRO A 294 -15.35 17.37 19.29
N LEU A 295 -15.55 18.55 18.69
CA LEU A 295 -16.76 18.90 17.95
C LEU A 295 -16.80 18.20 16.59
N THR A 296 -15.67 18.14 15.87
CA THR A 296 -15.56 17.37 14.61
C THR A 296 -15.74 15.87 14.84
N GLY A 297 -15.27 15.35 15.98
CA GLY A 297 -15.47 13.97 16.39
C GLY A 297 -16.92 13.63 16.78
N ALA A 298 -17.74 14.62 17.13
CA ALA A 298 -19.17 14.42 17.38
C ALA A 298 -20.00 14.31 16.09
N LEU A 299 -19.51 14.86 14.97
CA LEU A 299 -20.20 14.83 13.68
C LEU A 299 -20.03 13.46 12.97
N LYS A 300 -18.87 12.83 13.11
CA LYS A 300 -18.59 11.50 12.58
C LYS A 300 -18.38 10.51 13.72
N GLY A 301 -19.33 9.60 13.87
CA GLY A 301 -19.32 8.57 14.91
C GLY A 301 -18.01 7.79 14.91
N ARG A 302 -17.62 7.32 16.10
CA ARG A 302 -16.47 6.43 16.26
C ARG A 302 -16.68 5.20 15.41
N SER A 303 -15.66 4.85 14.64
CA SER A 303 -15.65 3.68 13.78
C SER A 303 -14.30 2.99 13.90
N ASN A 304 -14.32 1.67 13.92
CA ASN A 304 -13.11 0.87 13.98
C ASN A 304 -12.41 0.88 12.62
N LEU A 305 -11.09 0.72 12.66
CA LEU A 305 -10.27 0.52 11.48
C LEU A 305 -10.41 -0.94 11.00
N PRO A 306 -10.73 -1.21 9.74
CA PRO A 306 -10.83 -2.59 9.27
C PRO A 306 -9.49 -3.32 9.41
N THR A 307 -9.54 -4.52 9.99
CA THR A 307 -8.39 -5.42 10.12
C THR A 307 -8.58 -6.66 9.26
N PHE A 308 -7.49 -7.19 8.74
CA PHE A 308 -7.48 -8.34 7.84
C PHE A 308 -6.61 -9.45 8.42
N SER A 309 -7.04 -10.71 8.28
CA SER A 309 -6.20 -11.83 8.71
C SER A 309 -4.95 -11.89 7.84
N ILE A 310 -3.79 -11.94 8.49
CA ILE A 310 -2.48 -12.00 7.83
C ILE A 310 -1.72 -13.24 8.27
N ARG A 311 -1.03 -13.86 7.34
CA ARG A 311 -0.15 -15.00 7.63
C ARG A 311 1.10 -14.95 6.78
N THR A 312 2.08 -15.76 7.15
CA THR A 312 3.28 -15.94 6.35
C THR A 312 3.33 -17.37 5.82
N ARG A 313 3.45 -17.55 4.50
CA ARG A 313 3.49 -18.86 3.84
C ARG A 313 4.68 -18.93 2.88
N GLY A 314 5.57 -19.91 3.08
CA GLY A 314 6.80 -20.02 2.29
C GLY A 314 7.67 -18.77 2.39
N LYS A 315 7.86 -18.05 1.27
CA LYS A 315 8.62 -16.79 1.18
C LYS A 315 7.72 -15.54 1.16
N ASN A 316 6.41 -15.72 1.26
CA ASN A 316 5.42 -14.68 1.05
C ASN A 316 4.63 -14.37 2.33
N VAL A 317 4.10 -13.16 2.35
CA VAL A 317 3.04 -12.71 3.25
C VAL A 317 1.74 -12.77 2.48
N GLU A 318 0.73 -13.39 3.09
CA GLU A 318 -0.60 -13.57 2.52
C GLU A 318 -1.62 -12.89 3.42
N VAL A 319 -2.61 -12.22 2.82
CA VAL A 319 -3.73 -11.60 3.52
C VAL A 319 -5.01 -12.24 3.04
N LYS A 320 -5.87 -12.57 3.99
CA LYS A 320 -7.21 -13.08 3.73
C LYS A 320 -8.13 -11.90 3.43
N ILE A 321 -8.66 -11.85 2.22
CA ILE A 321 -9.63 -10.84 1.83
C ILE A 321 -10.96 -11.56 1.66
N ASN A 322 -11.91 -11.28 2.54
CA ASN A 322 -13.26 -11.82 2.37
C ASN A 322 -13.95 -11.00 1.27
N SER A 323 -14.55 -11.68 0.30
CA SER A 323 -15.25 -11.05 -0.84
C SER A 323 -16.63 -10.49 -0.47
N MET A 324 -16.82 -10.03 0.78
CA MET A 324 -18.08 -9.50 1.28
C MET A 324 -17.90 -8.13 1.97
N LEU A 325 -18.25 -7.08 1.22
CA LEU A 325 -18.85 -5.88 1.80
C LEU A 325 -20.32 -6.22 2.07
N ASP A 326 -20.67 -6.88 3.18
CA ASP A 326 -22.05 -7.00 3.67
C ASP A 326 -22.06 -7.61 5.08
N ASP A 327 -21.73 -6.83 6.11
CA ASP A 327 -22.07 -7.19 7.51
C ASP A 327 -22.41 -5.96 8.39
N ASP A 328 -22.06 -4.74 7.99
CA ASP A 328 -22.26 -3.54 8.83
C ASP A 328 -23.59 -2.78 8.59
N MET A 329 -24.45 -3.20 7.65
CA MET A 329 -25.72 -2.51 7.38
C MET A 329 -26.96 -3.12 8.05
N ASN A 330 -26.87 -4.28 8.69
CA ASN A 330 -28.06 -5.01 9.17
C ASN A 330 -28.34 -4.92 10.69
N ASN A 331 -27.60 -4.10 11.44
CA ASN A 331 -27.82 -3.91 12.88
C ASN A 331 -28.56 -2.62 13.26
N ASN A 332 -29.31 -2.02 12.33
CA ASN A 332 -30.21 -0.91 12.64
C ASN A 332 -31.65 -1.17 12.17
N ILE A 333 -32.27 -2.21 12.75
CA ILE A 333 -33.73 -2.36 12.77
C ILE A 333 -34.18 -2.53 14.22
N ASP A 334 -34.61 -1.41 14.82
CA ASP A 334 -35.28 -1.35 16.11
C ASP A 334 -36.53 -2.26 16.15
N PRO A 335 -36.59 -3.29 17.01
CA PRO A 335 -37.81 -4.06 17.21
C PRO A 335 -38.63 -3.43 18.34
N LYS A 336 -39.13 -2.20 18.12
CA LYS A 336 -40.17 -1.60 18.96
C LYS A 336 -41.24 -0.96 18.10
N LYS A 337 -42.03 -1.80 17.42
CA LYS A 337 -43.43 -1.54 17.04
C LYS A 337 -44.05 -2.78 16.38
N SER A 338 -44.57 -3.69 17.19
CA SER A 338 -45.91 -4.25 16.94
C SER A 338 -46.47 -4.78 18.25
N LYS A 339 -47.65 -4.27 18.57
CA LYS A 339 -48.60 -4.83 19.54
C LYS A 339 -49.40 -5.91 18.84
#